data_AF-A0AAW9W4N1-F1
#
_entry.id   AF-A0AAW9W4N1-F1
#
_cell.length_a   1.000
_cell.length_b   1.000
_cell.length_c   1.000
_cell.angle_alpha   90.00
_cell.angle_beta   90.00
_cell.angle_gamma   90.00
#
_symmetry.space_group_name_H-M   'P 1'
#
loop_
_entity.id
_entity.type
_entity.pdbx_description
1 polymer ?
#
loop_
_entity_poly.entity_id
_entity_poly.type
_entity_poly.pdbx_seq_one_letter_code
_entity_poly.pdbx_strand_id
1 'polypeptide(L)'
;MRLFCLVLVSIDYINCLSETIDKNWHKSDRVFVTNTGKTVHSSILSKSLQRANERLKKPIPKHLSPHIFRHTTISILSENKIPLKTITDRVGHSDSEVTTSIYTHVTKNMKDEAINVLDKVMKKIF
;
A
#
# COMPACT_ATOMS: atom_id res chain seq x y z
N MET A 1 3.34 11.44 -6.61
CA MET A 1 4.52 10.83 -7.29
C MET A 1 5.87 11.28 -6.73
N ARG A 2 6.02 12.53 -6.25
CA ARG A 2 7.30 13.06 -5.73
C ARG A 2 7.93 12.25 -4.58
N LEU A 3 7.13 11.79 -3.61
CA LEU A 3 7.66 11.08 -2.43
C LEU A 3 8.31 9.73 -2.79
N PHE A 4 7.73 9.00 -3.76
CA PHE A 4 8.26 7.70 -4.19
C PHE A 4 9.60 7.86 -4.92
N CYS A 5 9.72 8.89 -5.76
CA CYS A 5 10.97 9.19 -6.46
C CYS A 5 12.10 9.52 -5.49
N LEU A 6 11.82 10.34 -4.47
CA LEU A 6 12.82 10.72 -3.45
C LEU A 6 13.33 9.51 -2.64
N VAL A 7 12.43 8.57 -2.32
CA VAL A 7 12.80 7.35 -1.59
C VAL A 7 13.70 6.47 -2.46
N LEU A 8 13.36 6.26 -3.73
CA LEU A 8 14.18 5.43 -4.63
C LEU A 8 15.56 6.06 -4.85
N VAL A 9 15.63 7.37 -5.11
CA VAL A 9 16.90 8.08 -5.28
C VAL A 9 17.78 7.98 -4.04
N SER A 10 17.19 8.08 -2.85
CA SER A 10 17.91 7.91 -1.59
C SER A 10 18.46 6.49 -1.41
N ILE A 11 17.67 5.47 -1.75
CA ILE A 11 18.10 4.06 -1.66
C ILE A 11 19.22 3.78 -2.67
N ASP A 12 19.08 4.25 -3.91
CA ASP A 12 20.11 4.09 -4.94
C ASP A 12 21.43 4.75 -4.52
N TYR A 13 21.35 5.94 -3.91
CA TYR A 13 22.51 6.61 -3.35
C TYR A 13 23.17 5.78 -2.24
N ILE A 14 22.40 5.23 -1.31
CA ILE A 14 22.92 4.36 -0.24
C ILE A 14 23.60 3.12 -0.83
N ASN A 15 23.01 2.49 -1.85
CA ASN A 15 23.58 1.31 -2.49
C ASN A 15 24.93 1.63 -3.17
N CYS A 16 25.02 2.76 -3.89
CA CYS A 16 26.26 3.23 -4.50
C CYS A 16 27.35 3.53 -3.46
N LEU A 17 26.95 4.15 -2.34
CA LEU A 17 27.84 4.43 -1.23
C LEU A 17 28.38 3.12 -0.61
N SER A 18 27.51 2.13 -0.40
CA SER A 18 27.91 0.82 0.13
C SER A 18 28.84 0.06 -0.81
N GLU A 19 28.64 0.15 -2.13
CA GLU A 19 29.56 -0.43 -3.13
C GLU A 19 30.98 0.17 -3.03
N THR A 20 31.07 1.44 -2.66
CA THR A 20 32.37 2.14 -2.56
C THR A 20 33.09 1.85 -1.22
N ILE A 21 32.33 1.71 -0.13
CA ILE A 21 32.88 1.63 1.23
C ILE A 21 33.13 0.19 1.68
N ASP A 22 32.25 -0.75 1.32
CA ASP A 22 32.31 -2.14 1.80
C ASP A 22 32.91 -3.08 0.75
N LYS A 23 34.09 -3.62 1.06
CA LYS A 23 34.80 -4.58 0.20
C LYS A 23 34.05 -5.89 -0.01
N ASN A 24 33.14 -6.25 0.90
CA ASN A 24 32.32 -7.46 0.82
C ASN A 24 30.95 -7.20 0.18
N TRP A 25 30.71 -5.99 -0.32
CA TRP A 25 29.45 -5.65 -0.97
C TRP A 25 29.27 -6.39 -2.30
N HIS A 26 28.09 -6.98 -2.49
CA HIS A 26 27.73 -7.62 -3.74
C HIS A 26 26.98 -6.64 -4.63
N LYS A 27 27.60 -6.24 -5.75
CA LYS A 27 26.91 -5.41 -6.75
C LYS A 27 25.70 -6.16 -7.31
N SER A 28 24.57 -5.45 -7.39
CA SER A 28 23.28 -5.97 -7.84
C SER A 28 22.57 -4.87 -8.64
N ASP A 29 21.88 -5.27 -9.72
CA ASP A 29 21.09 -4.36 -10.56
C ASP A 29 19.71 -4.02 -9.94
N ARG A 30 19.50 -4.40 -8.67
CA ARG A 30 18.23 -4.17 -7.94
C ARG A 30 18.35 -2.99 -6.99
N VAL A 31 17.31 -2.16 -6.96
CA VAL A 31 17.18 -1.04 -6.00
C VAL A 31 17.09 -1.54 -4.56
N PHE A 32 16.31 -2.61 -4.31
CA PHE A 32 16.16 -3.16 -2.96
C PHE A 32 17.08 -4.36 -2.75
N VAL A 33 18.08 -4.16 -1.88
CA VAL A 33 19.08 -5.16 -1.51
C VAL A 33 19.22 -5.27 0.00
N THR A 34 19.83 -6.36 0.46
CA THR A 34 20.25 -6.51 1.86
C THR A 34 21.41 -5.56 2.17
N ASN A 35 21.81 -5.48 3.43
CA ASN A 35 23.00 -4.75 3.88
C ASN A 35 24.34 -5.26 3.31
N THR A 36 24.31 -6.26 2.43
CA THR A 36 25.47 -6.84 1.73
C THR A 36 25.30 -6.76 0.21
N GLY A 37 24.27 -6.07 -0.29
CA GLY A 37 24.00 -5.94 -1.73
C GLY A 37 23.28 -7.13 -2.38
N LYS A 38 22.94 -8.18 -1.61
CA LYS A 38 22.20 -9.34 -2.13
C LYS A 38 20.70 -9.04 -2.29
N THR A 39 20.02 -9.85 -3.09
CA THR A 39 18.58 -9.69 -3.33
C THR A 39 17.74 -9.90 -2.07
N VAL A 40 16.76 -9.04 -1.83
CA VAL A 40 15.79 -9.23 -0.75
C VAL A 40 14.76 -10.30 -1.15
N HIS A 41 14.64 -11.35 -0.34
CA HIS A 41 13.59 -12.34 -0.50
C HIS A 41 12.26 -11.84 0.09
N SER A 42 11.13 -12.18 -0.52
CA SER A 42 9.79 -11.70 -0.11
C SER A 42 9.46 -12.02 1.36
N SER A 43 9.90 -13.16 1.87
CA SER A 43 9.68 -13.55 3.28
C SER A 43 10.40 -12.63 4.28
N ILE A 44 11.48 -11.95 3.87
CA ILE A 44 12.18 -10.97 4.70
C ILE A 44 11.31 -9.74 4.92
N LEU A 45 10.53 -9.34 3.91
CA LEU A 45 9.63 -8.19 4.01
C LEU A 45 8.56 -8.44 5.06
N SER A 46 7.87 -9.59 5.02
CA SER A 46 6.86 -9.95 6.02
C SER A 46 7.45 -10.02 7.44
N LYS A 47 8.65 -10.60 7.60
CA LYS A 47 9.34 -10.63 8.90
C LYS A 47 9.73 -9.23 9.38
N SER A 48 10.18 -8.36 8.49
CA SER A 48 10.54 -6.99 8.81
C SER A 48 9.32 -6.19 9.27
N LEU A 49 8.18 -6.37 8.58
CA LEU A 49 6.90 -5.78 8.97
C LEU A 49 6.41 -6.28 10.33
N GLN A 50 6.52 -7.58 10.60
CA GLN A 50 6.15 -8.14 11.89
C GLN A 50 7.01 -7.58 13.03
N ARG A 51 8.33 -7.49 12.84
CA ARG A 51 9.24 -6.86 13.82
C ARG A 51 8.95 -5.38 14.02
N ALA A 52 8.57 -4.66 12.96
CA ALA A 52 8.16 -3.26 13.09
C ALA A 52 6.87 -3.14 13.91
N ASN A 53 5.91 -4.05 13.73
CA ASN A 53 4.66 -4.11 14.49
C ASN A 53 4.91 -4.35 15.99
N GLU A 54 5.83 -5.24 16.32
CA GLU A 54 6.23 -5.54 17.72
C GLU A 54 6.83 -4.32 18.44
N ARG A 55 7.41 -3.37 17.70
CA ARG A 55 7.97 -2.13 18.26
C ARG A 55 6.93 -1.03 18.50
N LEU A 56 5.69 -1.22 18.05
CA LEU A 56 4.62 -0.25 18.27
C LEU A 56 4.17 -0.29 19.73
N LYS A 57 3.84 0.89 20.30
CA LYS A 57 3.22 0.98 21.63
C LYS A 57 1.92 0.17 21.74
N LYS A 58 1.21 0.03 20.61
CA LYS A 58 0.01 -0.80 20.46
C LYS A 58 0.17 -1.66 19.21
N PRO A 59 0.61 -2.93 19.34
CA PRO A 59 0.75 -3.83 18.21
C PRO A 59 -0.59 -4.11 17.53
N ILE A 60 -0.55 -4.30 16.21
CA ILE A 60 -1.72 -4.64 15.40
C ILE A 60 -1.94 -6.16 15.50
N PRO A 61 -3.13 -6.64 15.93
CA PRO A 61 -3.42 -8.07 16.10
C PRO A 61 -3.79 -8.73 14.76
N LYS A 62 -3.00 -8.49 13.71
CA LYS A 62 -3.17 -9.06 12.37
C LYS A 62 -1.80 -9.39 11.80
N HIS A 63 -1.73 -10.45 10.99
CA HIS A 63 -0.51 -10.81 10.29
C HIS A 63 -0.18 -9.77 9.21
N LEU A 64 0.83 -8.92 9.42
CA LEU A 64 1.17 -7.87 8.47
C LEU A 64 1.96 -8.43 7.28
N SER A 65 1.44 -8.21 6.08
CA SER A 65 2.11 -8.52 4.82
C SER A 65 2.07 -7.30 3.89
N PRO A 66 2.94 -7.22 2.86
CA PRO A 66 2.85 -6.18 1.84
C PRO A 66 1.47 -6.12 1.17
N HIS A 67 0.80 -7.27 1.02
CA HIS A 67 -0.51 -7.38 0.38
C HIS A 67 -1.61 -6.68 1.20
N ILE A 68 -1.55 -6.70 2.53
CA ILE A 68 -2.48 -5.95 3.39
C ILE A 68 -2.38 -4.44 3.16
N PHE A 69 -1.19 -3.89 2.95
CA PHE A 69 -1.07 -2.47 2.64
C PHE A 69 -1.70 -2.10 1.29
N ARG A 70 -1.64 -3.01 0.30
CA ARG A 70 -2.35 -2.84 -0.97
C ARG A 70 -3.86 -2.77 -0.74
N HIS A 71 -4.42 -3.71 0.02
CA HIS A 71 -5.84 -3.69 0.39
C HIS A 71 -6.23 -2.39 1.11
N THR A 72 -5.47 -1.98 2.13
CA THR A 72 -5.73 -0.74 2.87
C THR A 72 -5.71 0.48 1.95
N THR A 73 -4.76 0.53 1.00
CA THR A 73 -4.68 1.62 0.01
C THR A 73 -5.92 1.65 -0.88
N ILE A 74 -6.37 0.49 -1.36
CA ILE A 74 -7.58 0.39 -2.18
C ILE A 74 -8.83 0.82 -1.40
N SER A 75 -8.99 0.35 -0.15
CA SER A 75 -10.12 0.73 0.70
C SER A 75 -10.16 2.24 0.93
N ILE A 76 -9.04 2.85 1.32
CA ILE A 76 -8.95 4.30 1.54
C ILE A 76 -9.31 5.07 0.26
N LEU A 77 -8.76 4.69 -0.89
CA LEU A 77 -9.06 5.38 -2.15
C LEU A 77 -10.53 5.21 -2.56
N SER A 78 -11.12 4.04 -2.30
CA SER A 78 -12.53 3.75 -2.57
C SER A 78 -13.45 4.58 -1.68
N GLU A 79 -13.15 4.68 -0.38
CA GLU A 79 -13.89 5.51 0.58
C GLU A 79 -13.84 7.00 0.20
N ASN A 80 -12.73 7.43 -0.40
CA ASN A 80 -12.57 8.78 -0.94
C ASN A 80 -13.18 8.96 -2.35
N LYS A 81 -14.04 8.03 -2.79
CA LYS A 81 -14.80 8.10 -4.05
C LYS A 81 -13.93 8.22 -5.30
N ILE A 82 -12.68 7.75 -5.24
CA ILE A 82 -11.81 7.70 -6.40
C ILE A 82 -12.34 6.62 -7.37
N PRO A 83 -12.45 6.89 -8.68
CA PRO A 83 -12.96 5.92 -9.64
C PRO A 83 -12.14 4.62 -9.63
N LEU A 84 -12.83 3.47 -9.68
CA LEU A 84 -12.20 2.15 -9.66
C LEU A 84 -11.07 2.03 -10.67
N LYS A 85 -11.29 2.46 -11.91
CA LYS A 85 -10.28 2.45 -12.98
C LYS A 85 -8.98 3.17 -12.58
N THR A 86 -9.09 4.33 -11.96
CA THR A 86 -7.94 5.11 -11.47
C THR A 86 -7.20 4.36 -10.35
N ILE A 87 -7.93 3.66 -9.49
CA ILE A 87 -7.35 2.85 -8.41
C ILE A 87 -6.60 1.65 -9.00
N THR A 88 -7.20 0.91 -9.94
CA THR A 88 -6.56 -0.24 -10.60
C THR A 88 -5.33 0.16 -11.39
N ASP A 89 -5.38 1.26 -12.14
CA ASP A 89 -4.22 1.79 -12.86
C ASP A 89 -3.08 2.14 -11.90
N ARG A 90 -3.41 2.64 -10.70
CA ARG A 90 -2.43 3.04 -9.68
C ARG A 90 -1.78 1.85 -8.97
N VAL A 91 -2.55 0.82 -8.64
CA VAL A 91 -2.06 -0.36 -7.88
C VAL A 91 -1.58 -1.50 -8.78
N GLY A 92 -1.77 -1.40 -10.10
CA GLY A 92 -1.40 -2.41 -11.09
C GLY A 92 -2.49 -3.47 -11.32
N HIS A 93 -2.54 -4.03 -12.53
CA HIS A 93 -3.65 -4.84 -13.08
C HIS A 93 -3.81 -6.25 -12.48
N SER A 94 -2.97 -6.64 -11.51
CA SER A 94 -2.89 -8.02 -11.03
C SER A 94 -3.96 -8.44 -10.00
N ASP A 95 -4.80 -7.52 -9.53
CA ASP A 95 -5.66 -7.75 -8.34
C ASP A 95 -7.06 -7.13 -8.55
N SER A 96 -7.60 -7.27 -9.77
CA SER A 96 -8.88 -6.68 -10.15
C SER A 96 -10.04 -7.22 -9.32
N GLU A 97 -10.06 -8.51 -8.99
CA GLU A 97 -11.13 -9.15 -8.20
C GLU A 97 -11.22 -8.58 -6.79
N VAL A 98 -10.10 -8.52 -6.09
CA VAL A 98 -9.99 -7.91 -4.76
C VAL A 98 -10.40 -6.44 -4.80
N THR A 99 -9.88 -5.70 -5.78
CA THR A 99 -10.17 -4.26 -5.91
C THR A 99 -11.65 -4.02 -6.16
N THR A 100 -12.25 -4.84 -7.03
CA THR A 100 -13.68 -4.81 -7.35
C THR A 100 -14.53 -5.17 -6.14
N SER A 101 -14.15 -6.19 -5.37
CA SER A 101 -14.88 -6.60 -4.15
C SER A 101 -14.90 -5.48 -3.10
N ILE A 102 -13.76 -4.87 -2.82
CA ILE A 102 -13.65 -3.75 -1.86
C ILE A 102 -14.46 -2.56 -2.35
N TYR A 103 -14.30 -2.18 -3.62
CA TYR A 103 -15.01 -1.06 -4.21
C TYR A 103 -16.53 -1.26 -4.20
N THR A 104 -16.99 -2.47 -4.53
CA THR A 104 -18.42 -2.82 -4.52
C THR A 104 -19.02 -2.67 -3.13
N HIS A 105 -18.30 -3.12 -2.10
CA HIS A 105 -18.73 -2.97 -0.70
C HIS A 105 -18.85 -1.50 -0.29
N VAL A 106 -17.84 -0.67 -0.60
CA VAL A 106 -17.86 0.77 -0.29
C VAL A 106 -18.98 1.47 -1.07
N THR A 107 -19.16 1.14 -2.35
CA THR A 107 -20.21 1.72 -3.20
C THR A 107 -21.61 1.37 -2.70
N LYS A 108 -21.82 0.16 -2.17
CA LYS A 108 -23.09 -0.24 -1.53
C LYS A 108 -23.40 0.66 -0.34
N ASN A 109 -22.44 0.86 0.57
CA ASN A 109 -22.59 1.76 1.72
C ASN A 109 -22.91 3.20 1.27
N MET A 110 -22.25 3.69 0.22
CA MET A 110 -22.54 5.01 -0.34
C MET A 110 -23.94 5.14 -0.95
N LYS A 111 -24.47 4.08 -1.57
CA LYS A 111 -25.85 4.06 -2.08
C LYS A 111 -26.85 4.17 -0.93
N ASP A 112 -26.61 3.45 0.16
CA ASP A 112 -27.47 3.49 1.34
C ASP A 112 -27.44 4.88 1.99
N GLU A 113 -26.27 5.54 2.06
CA GLU A 113 -26.16 6.95 2.48
C GLU A 113 -26.94 7.89 1.56
N ALA A 114 -26.84 7.73 0.24
CA ALA A 114 -27.56 8.57 -0.71
C ALA A 114 -29.08 8.43 -0.59
N ILE A 115 -29.59 7.22 -0.37
CA ILE A 115 -31.01 6.95 -0.10
C ILE A 115 -31.45 7.63 1.19
N ASN A 116 -30.66 7.51 2.27
CA ASN A 116 -30.97 8.16 3.54
C ASN A 116 -31.01 9.69 3.44
N VAL A 117 -30.11 10.29 2.65
CA VAL A 117 -30.13 11.74 2.37
C VAL A 117 -31.38 12.11 1.58
N LEU A 118 -31.71 11.34 0.54
CA LEU A 118 -32.91 11.57 -0.27
C LEU A 118 -34.18 11.48 0.57
N ASP A 119 -34.32 10.46 1.42
CA ASP A 119 -35.46 10.30 2.34
C ASP A 119 -35.59 11.48 3.31
N LYS A 120 -34.45 11.99 3.81
CA LYS A 120 -34.44 13.19 4.66
C LYS A 120 -34.91 14.43 3.93
N VAL A 121 -34.51 14.61 2.67
CA VAL A 121 -34.94 15.73 1.84
C VAL A 121 -36.43 15.61 1.53
N MET A 122 -36.90 14.42 1.16
CA MET A 122 -38.29 14.16 0.84
C MET A 122 -39.21 14.40 2.05
N LYS A 123 -38.86 13.93 3.24
CA LYS A 123 -39.59 14.21 4.51
C LYS A 123 -39.60 15.67 4.96
N LYS A 124 -38.80 16.51 4.33
CA LYS A 124 -38.70 17.94 4.65
C LYS A 124 -39.48 18.80 3.65
N ILE A 125 -39.76 18.25 2.47
CA ILE A 125 -40.52 18.88 1.39
C ILE A 125 -42.02 18.53 1.51
N PHE A 126 -42.33 17.31 1.93
CA PHE A 126 -43.66 16.82 2.26
C PHE A 126 -43.81 16.65 3.77
#